data_AF-A0A8H3LJ41-F1
#
_entry.id   AF-A0A8H3LJ41-F1
#
_cell.length_a   1.000
_cell.length_b   1.000
_cell.length_c   1.000
_cell.angle_alpha   90.00
_cell.angle_beta   90.00
_cell.angle_gamma   90.00
#
_symmetry.space_group_name_H-M   'P 1'
#
loop_
_entity.id
_entity.type
_entity.pdbx_description
1 polymer ?
#
loop_
_entity_poly.entity_id
_entity_poly.type
_entity_poly.pdbx_seq_one_letter_code
_entity_poly.pdbx_strand_id
1 'polypeptide(L)'
;MPKVKKGGRKKITPYNKFMKTELVKVKEEHPNIAHNEAFLMVTKRWKDAPENPKNQPQDDGFFLFFALYFKYLDEFFYPFFTNLKT
;
A
#
# COMPACT_ATOMS: atom_id res chain seq x y z
N MET A 1 -15.87 22.98 27.92
CA MET A 1 -16.22 22.81 26.48
C MET A 1 -15.62 21.50 25.99
N PRO A 2 -16.42 20.51 25.53
CA PRO A 2 -15.85 19.28 24.98
C PRO A 2 -15.23 19.55 23.60
N LYS A 3 -13.95 19.22 23.43
CA LYS A 3 -13.23 19.37 22.15
C LYS A 3 -13.70 18.31 21.16
N VAL A 4 -14.59 18.68 20.24
CA VAL A 4 -14.99 17.82 19.11
C VAL A 4 -13.80 17.72 18.14
N LYS A 5 -13.14 16.55 18.13
CA LYS A 5 -12.13 16.24 17.09
C LYS A 5 -12.84 16.12 15.74
N LYS A 6 -12.65 17.11 14.85
CA LYS A 6 -13.06 17.02 13.44
C LYS A 6 -12.32 15.84 12.78
N GLY A 7 -12.97 14.70 12.71
CA GLY A 7 -12.46 13.51 12.03
C GLY A 7 -12.49 13.73 10.53
N GLY A 8 -11.35 14.12 9.94
CA GLY A 8 -11.16 14.01 8.50
C GLY A 8 -11.42 12.56 8.09
N ARG A 9 -12.34 12.34 7.14
CA ARG A 9 -12.65 11.00 6.61
C ARG A 9 -11.40 10.45 5.93
N LYS A 10 -10.61 9.66 6.67
CA LYS A 10 -9.47 8.95 6.11
C LYS A 10 -9.95 8.08 4.95
N LYS A 11 -9.27 8.17 3.80
CA LYS A 11 -9.55 7.31 2.65
C LYS A 11 -9.52 5.85 3.12
N ILE A 12 -10.59 5.11 2.86
CA ILE A 12 -10.69 3.70 3.22
C ILE A 12 -9.64 2.96 2.37
N THR A 13 -8.72 2.27 3.03
CA THR A 13 -7.71 1.46 2.33
C THR A 13 -8.36 0.25 1.65
N PRO A 14 -7.79 -0.28 0.57
CA PRO A 14 -8.28 -1.49 -0.10
C PRO A 14 -8.46 -2.67 0.86
N TYR A 15 -7.49 -2.87 1.76
CA TYR A 15 -7.55 -3.85 2.84
C TYR A 15 -8.79 -3.68 3.73
N ASN A 16 -9.06 -2.46 4.21
CA ASN A 16 -10.21 -2.21 5.09
C ASN A 16 -11.55 -2.37 4.36
N LYS A 17 -11.59 -2.12 3.05
CA LYS A 17 -12.77 -2.36 2.22
C LYS A 17 -13.01 -3.87 2.12
N PHE A 18 -11.98 -4.64 1.74
CA PHE A 18 -12.03 -6.10 1.63
C PHE A 18 -12.44 -6.77 2.95
N MET A 19 -11.82 -6.36 4.05
CA MET A 19 -12.12 -6.91 5.38
C MET A 19 -13.60 -6.73 5.75
N LYS A 20 -14.19 -5.58 5.46
CA LYS A 20 -15.60 -5.32 5.76
C LYS A 20 -16.54 -6.17 4.90
N THR A 21 -16.24 -6.30 3.60
CA THR A 21 -17.11 -7.04 2.68
C THR A 21 -17.04 -8.54 2.91
N GLU A 22 -15.84 -9.09 3.08
CA GLU A 22 -15.66 -10.54 3.23
C GLU A 22 -16.08 -11.03 4.62
N LEU A 23 -15.92 -10.21 5.67
CA LEU A 23 -16.35 -10.60 7.01
C LEU A 23 -17.86 -10.72 7.15
N VAL A 24 -18.62 -9.95 6.38
CA VAL A 24 -20.09 -10.11 6.31
C VAL A 24 -20.42 -11.43 5.62
N LYS A 25 -19.82 -11.73 4.46
CA LYS A 25 -20.02 -13.01 3.76
C LYS A 25 -19.70 -14.21 4.63
N VAL A 26 -18.55 -14.20 5.32
CA VAL A 26 -18.13 -15.32 6.18
C VAL A 26 -19.09 -15.52 7.36
N LYS A 27 -19.68 -14.45 7.91
CA LYS A 27 -20.69 -14.56 8.97
C LYS A 27 -22.06 -15.02 8.43
N GLU A 28 -22.38 -14.72 7.19
CA GLU A 28 -23.59 -15.22 6.52
C GLU A 28 -23.45 -16.72 6.16
N GLU A 29 -22.29 -17.13 5.64
CA GLU A 29 -21.94 -18.52 5.34
C GLU A 29 -21.85 -19.37 6.63
N HIS A 30 -21.32 -18.78 7.70
CA HIS A 30 -21.10 -19.44 8.98
C HIS A 30 -21.67 -18.59 10.12
N PRO A 31 -22.98 -18.68 10.42
CA PRO A 31 -23.61 -17.85 11.45
C PRO A 31 -23.17 -18.21 12.89
N ASN A 32 -22.53 -19.36 13.10
CA ASN A 32 -22.20 -19.90 14.42
C ASN A 32 -20.71 -19.82 14.78
N ILE A 33 -19.86 -19.25 13.92
CA ILE A 33 -18.42 -19.12 14.21
C ILE A 33 -18.13 -17.83 14.98
N ALA A 34 -17.10 -17.88 15.83
CA ALA A 34 -16.68 -16.71 16.58
C ALA A 34 -16.13 -15.63 15.63
N HIS A 35 -16.33 -14.36 15.97
CA HIS A 35 -15.82 -13.23 15.17
C HIS A 35 -14.32 -13.34 14.88
N ASN A 36 -13.53 -13.84 15.84
CA ASN A 36 -12.10 -14.03 15.70
C ASN A 36 -11.76 -15.07 14.62
N GLU A 37 -12.51 -16.17 14.56
CA GLU A 37 -12.33 -17.22 13.56
C GLU A 37 -12.74 -16.71 12.17
N ALA A 38 -13.87 -16.01 12.08
CA ALA A 38 -14.31 -15.34 10.85
C ALA A 38 -13.23 -14.37 10.34
N PHE A 39 -12.65 -13.57 11.24
CA PHE A 39 -11.59 -12.63 10.89
C PHE A 39 -10.31 -13.34 10.41
N LEU A 40 -9.92 -14.45 11.07
CA LEU A 40 -8.79 -15.28 10.64
C LEU A 40 -9.01 -15.87 9.23
N MET A 41 -10.23 -16.30 8.91
CA MET A 41 -10.55 -16.78 7.56
C MET A 41 -10.42 -15.67 6.52
N VAL A 42 -10.96 -14.48 6.81
CA VAL A 42 -10.89 -13.34 5.89
C VAL A 42 -9.45 -12.85 5.69
N THR A 43 -8.63 -12.81 6.74
CA THR A 43 -7.21 -12.43 6.63
C THR A 43 -6.41 -13.41 5.79
N LYS A 44 -6.70 -14.71 5.87
CA LYS A 44 -6.12 -15.71 4.96
C LYS A 44 -6.52 -15.44 3.50
N ARG A 45 -7.82 -15.19 3.24
CA ARG A 45 -8.35 -14.85 1.90
C ARG A 45 -7.72 -13.57 1.33
N TRP A 46 -7.36 -12.58 2.17
CA TRP A 46 -6.70 -11.34 1.70
C TRP A 46 -5.34 -11.56 1.04
N LYS A 47 -4.58 -12.59 1.47
CA LYS A 47 -3.26 -12.87 0.88
C LYS A 47 -3.38 -13.15 -0.62
N ASP A 48 -4.42 -13.87 -1.01
CA ASP A 48 -4.66 -14.33 -2.39
C ASP A 48 -5.58 -13.37 -3.17
N ALA A 49 -6.08 -12.30 -2.53
CA ALA A 49 -6.99 -11.36 -3.15
C ALA A 49 -6.29 -10.53 -4.25
N PRO A 50 -6.93 -10.31 -5.42
CA PRO A 50 -6.35 -9.49 -6.48
C PRO A 50 -6.19 -8.02 -6.07
N GLU A 51 -7.03 -7.51 -5.16
CA GLU A 51 -6.94 -6.12 -4.67
C GLU A 51 -5.76 -5.88 -3.73
N ASN A 52 -5.05 -6.93 -3.33
CA ASN A 52 -3.84 -6.83 -2.55
C ASN A 52 -2.73 -6.21 -3.44
N PRO A 53 -2.16 -5.04 -3.09
CA PRO A 53 -1.11 -4.42 -3.88
C PRO A 53 0.11 -5.31 -4.11
N LYS A 54 0.32 -6.34 -3.27
CA LYS A 54 1.40 -7.33 -3.45
C LYS A 54 1.18 -8.27 -4.65
N ASN A 55 -0.06 -8.43 -5.07
CA ASN A 55 -0.45 -9.31 -6.19
C ASN A 55 -0.64 -8.52 -7.49
N GLN A 56 -0.50 -7.19 -7.43
CA GLN A 56 -0.55 -6.33 -8.61
C GLN A 56 0.83 -6.30 -9.29
N PRO A 57 0.89 -6.31 -10.63
CA PRO A 57 2.15 -6.06 -11.34
C PRO A 57 2.67 -4.69 -10.92
N GLN A 58 3.85 -4.66 -10.33
CA GLN A 58 4.49 -3.45 -9.83
C GLN A 58 4.91 -2.61 -11.04
N ASP A 59 4.19 -1.51 -11.33
CA ASP A 59 4.60 -0.53 -12.34
C ASP A 59 5.72 0.32 -11.75
N ASP A 60 6.95 -0.01 -12.10
CA ASP A 60 8.21 0.41 -11.49
C ASP A 60 8.75 1.73 -12.05
N GLY A 61 7.85 2.67 -12.37
CA GLY A 61 8.20 4.02 -12.82
C GLY A 61 9.16 4.78 -11.89
N PHE A 62 9.23 4.41 -10.60
CA PHE A 62 10.23 4.94 -9.65
C PHE A 62 11.65 4.43 -9.95
N PHE A 63 11.81 3.18 -10.37
CA PHE A 63 13.11 2.63 -10.76
C PHE A 63 13.61 3.27 -12.05
N LEU A 64 12.71 3.51 -13.02
CA LEU A 64 13.04 4.25 -14.25
C LEU A 64 13.38 5.72 -13.96
N PHE A 65 12.64 6.39 -13.07
CA PHE A 65 12.95 7.74 -12.62
C PHE A 65 14.31 7.81 -11.91
N PHE A 66 14.58 6.87 -11.01
CA PHE A 66 15.86 6.79 -10.30
C PHE A 66 17.02 6.47 -11.24
N ALA A 67 16.85 5.51 -12.17
CA ALA A 67 17.86 5.16 -13.16
C ALA A 67 18.18 6.33 -14.11
N LEU A 68 17.16 7.06 -14.57
CA LEU A 68 17.35 8.26 -15.39
C LEU A 68 17.99 9.41 -14.60
N TYR A 69 17.62 9.58 -13.32
CA TYR A 69 18.18 10.60 -12.44
C TYR A 69 19.66 10.34 -12.10
N PHE A 70 20.03 9.09 -11.81
CA PHE A 70 21.42 8.69 -11.57
C PHE A 70 22.27 8.81 -12.83
N LYS A 71 21.74 8.38 -13.98
CA LYS A 71 22.40 8.60 -15.28
C LYS A 71 22.62 10.09 -15.58
N TYR A 72 21.62 10.93 -15.32
CA TYR A 72 21.72 12.38 -15.50
C TYR A 72 22.74 13.02 -14.56
N LEU A 73 22.81 12.59 -13.30
CA LEU A 73 23.78 13.10 -12.32
C LEU A 73 25.22 12.72 -12.67
N ASP A 74 25.47 11.49 -13.11
CA ASP A 74 26.82 11.04 -13.50
C ASP A 74 27.30 11.69 -14.81
N GLU A 75 26.43 11.87 -15.81
CA GLU A 75 26.82 12.43 -17.11
C GLU A 75 26.93 13.96 -17.11
N PHE A 76 26.14 14.69 -16.30
CA PHE A 76 26.09 16.17 -16.36
C PHE A 76 26.67 16.88 -15.13
N PHE A 77 26.75 16.24 -13.95
CA PHE A 77 27.14 16.93 -12.72
C PHE A 77 28.56 16.57 -12.22
N TYR A 78 29.14 15.44 -12.67
CA TYR A 78 30.47 15.01 -12.26
C TYR A 78 31.67 15.81 -12.82
N PRO A 79 31.65 16.41 -14.04
CA PRO A 79 32.80 17.17 -14.54
C PRO A 79 32.94 18.58 -13.91
N PHE A 80 31.96 19.05 -13.14
CA PHE A 80 32.01 20.37 -12.49
C PHE A 80 32.84 20.37 -11.20
N PHE A 81 32.92 19.25 -10.47
CA PHE A 81 33.61 19.17 -9.18
C PHE A 81 35.08 18.72 -9.28
N THR A 82 35.51 18.17 -10.42
CA THR A 82 36.88 17.66 -10.59
C THR A 82 37.87 18.71 -11.10
N ASN A 83 37.41 19.87 -11.57
CA ASN A 83 38.24 20.97 -12.06
C ASN A 83 38.43 22.15 -11.07
N LEU A 84 38.10 21.97 -9.79
CA LEU A 84 38.28 22.99 -8.74
C LEU A 84 39.54 22.78 -7.87
N LYS A 85 40.60 22.24 -8.47
CA LYS A 85 41.95 22.18 -7.88
C LYS A 85 42.98 22.65 -8.90
N THR A 86 43.02 23.95 -9.14
CA THR A 86 44.20 24.66 -9.65
C THR A 86 44.43 25.87 -8.78
#